data_AF-A0AAW5B4M7-F1
#
_entry.id   AF-A0AAW5B4M7-F1
#
_cell.length_a   1.000
_cell.length_b   1.000
_cell.length_c   1.000
_cell.angle_alpha   90.00
_cell.angle_beta   90.00
_cell.angle_gamma   90.00
#
_symmetry.space_group_name_H-M   'P 1'
#
loop_
_entity.id
_entity.type
_entity.pdbx_description
1 polymer ?
#
loop_
_entity_poly.entity_id
_entity_poly.type
_entity_poly.pdbx_seq_one_letter_code
_entity_poly.pdbx_strand_id
1 'polypeptide(L)'
;MGYSQNAFGKYEREERRPSYEALIQIADLFQVPIDSLLRGEEPVYLKNYRKINDVLNLLEDAGYKQPFLLDVNSWTKLGKKELHDLSHYFYWQVQQAAKKED
;
A
#
# COMPACT_ATOMS: atom_id res chain seq x y z
N MET A 1 -4.35 -17.58 -14.45
CA MET A 1 -5.53 -17.04 -15.16
C MET A 1 -5.52 -17.63 -16.56
N GLY A 2 -6.57 -18.30 -17.02
CA GLY A 2 -6.57 -18.97 -18.33
C GLY A 2 -6.60 -18.04 -19.55
N TYR A 3 -6.01 -16.85 -19.46
CA TYR A 3 -5.96 -15.84 -20.53
C TYR A 3 -4.57 -15.84 -21.17
N SER A 4 -4.52 -15.79 -22.50
CA SER A 4 -3.27 -15.65 -23.24
C SER A 4 -2.79 -14.19 -23.22
N GLN A 5 -1.48 -13.96 -23.39
CA GLN A 5 -0.93 -12.60 -23.56
C GLN A 5 -1.64 -11.82 -24.68
N ASN A 6 -2.03 -12.51 -25.76
CA ASN A 6 -2.80 -11.91 -26.86
C ASN A 6 -4.20 -11.42 -26.43
N ALA A 7 -4.82 -12.02 -25.40
CA ALA A 7 -6.09 -11.55 -24.88
C ALA A 7 -5.92 -10.22 -24.13
N PHE A 8 -4.87 -10.10 -23.31
CA PHE A 8 -4.54 -8.86 -22.60
C PHE A 8 -4.18 -7.73 -23.56
N GLY A 9 -3.37 -8.00 -24.59
CA GLY A 9 -3.03 -6.99 -25.61
C GLY A 9 -4.22 -6.51 -26.46
N LYS A 10 -5.34 -7.25 -26.47
CA LYS A 10 -6.62 -6.77 -27.05
C LYS A 10 -7.40 -5.90 -26.07
N TYR A 11 -7.27 -6.14 -24.77
CA TYR A 11 -7.85 -5.28 -23.73
C TYR A 11 -7.18 -3.91 -23.73
N GLU A 12 -5.85 -3.88 -23.77
CA GLU A 12 -5.04 -2.64 -23.75
C GLU A 12 -5.28 -1.75 -24.98
N ARG A 13 -5.58 -2.36 -26.14
CA ARG A 13 -5.87 -1.65 -27.39
C ARG A 13 -7.37 -1.34 -27.57
N GLU A 14 -8.18 -1.57 -26.55
CA GLU A 14 -9.64 -1.38 -26.55
C GLU A 14 -10.41 -2.19 -27.62
N GLU A 15 -9.75 -3.11 -28.32
CA GLU A 15 -10.34 -3.99 -29.34
C GLU A 15 -11.33 -4.99 -28.75
N ARG A 16 -11.18 -5.29 -27.46
CA ARG A 16 -12.05 -6.17 -26.70
C ARG A 16 -12.16 -5.67 -25.27
N ARG A 17 -13.38 -5.62 -24.72
CA ARG A 17 -13.54 -5.39 -23.28
C ARG A 17 -13.38 -6.70 -22.49
N PRO A 18 -12.67 -6.70 -21.35
CA PRO A 18 -12.61 -7.85 -20.46
C PRO A 18 -14.00 -8.19 -19.91
N SER A 19 -14.25 -9.47 -19.61
CA SER A 19 -15.47 -9.86 -18.90
C SER A 19 -15.42 -9.41 -17.43
N TYR A 20 -16.55 -9.48 -16.75
CA TYR A 20 -16.60 -9.18 -15.31
C TYR A 20 -15.71 -10.14 -14.51
N GLU A 21 -15.68 -11.45 -14.83
CA GLU A 21 -14.79 -12.38 -14.15
C GLU A 21 -13.31 -12.08 -14.42
N ALA A 22 -12.97 -11.65 -15.65
CA ALA A 22 -11.62 -11.24 -15.99
C ALA A 22 -11.20 -10.01 -15.18
N LEU A 23 -12.07 -9.02 -15.04
CA LEU A 23 -11.82 -7.82 -14.23
C LEU A 23 -11.59 -8.16 -12.75
N ILE A 24 -12.38 -9.07 -12.17
CA ILE A 24 -12.16 -9.54 -10.79
C ILE A 24 -10.79 -10.20 -10.66
N GLN A 25 -10.44 -11.12 -11.56
CA GLN A 25 -9.14 -11.82 -11.49
C GLN A 25 -7.96 -10.85 -11.63
N ILE A 26 -8.07 -9.85 -12.50
CA ILE A 26 -7.06 -8.80 -12.66
C ILE A 26 -6.96 -7.99 -11.36
N ALA A 27 -8.09 -7.57 -10.78
CA ALA A 27 -8.15 -6.82 -9.54
C ALA A 27 -7.48 -7.58 -8.39
N ASP A 28 -7.79 -8.87 -8.24
CA ASP A 28 -7.21 -9.74 -7.20
C ASP A 28 -5.70 -9.92 -7.38
N LEU A 29 -5.22 -10.10 -8.62
CA LEU A 29 -3.78 -10.25 -8.90
C LEU A 29 -2.99 -9.00 -8.53
N PHE A 30 -3.51 -7.83 -8.86
CA PHE A 30 -2.86 -6.56 -8.54
C PHE A 30 -3.20 -6.07 -7.13
N GLN A 31 -4.06 -6.79 -6.39
CA GLN A 31 -4.58 -6.41 -5.07
C GLN A 31 -5.16 -5.00 -5.06
N VAL A 32 -5.92 -4.66 -6.10
CA VAL A 32 -6.61 -3.38 -6.23
C VAL A 32 -8.14 -3.58 -6.23
N PRO A 33 -8.91 -2.60 -5.78
CA PRO A 33 -10.36 -2.58 -5.94
C PRO A 33 -10.75 -2.59 -7.43
N ILE A 34 -11.81 -3.32 -7.77
CA ILE A 34 -12.31 -3.39 -9.15
C ILE A 34 -12.70 -2.01 -9.72
N ASP A 35 -13.18 -1.08 -8.87
CA ASP A 35 -13.51 0.30 -9.26
C ASP A 35 -12.30 1.05 -9.83
N SER A 36 -11.09 0.73 -9.38
CA SER A 36 -9.84 1.33 -9.90
C SER A 36 -9.59 0.95 -11.36
N LEU A 37 -9.96 -0.28 -11.76
CA LEU A 37 -9.85 -0.74 -13.14
C LEU A 37 -10.89 -0.10 -14.05
N LEU A 38 -12.07 0.22 -13.52
CA LEU A 38 -13.19 0.75 -14.29
C LEU A 38 -13.12 2.26 -14.48
N ARG A 39 -12.66 2.99 -13.46
CA ARG A 39 -12.62 4.46 -13.46
C ARG A 39 -11.27 5.02 -13.93
N GLY A 40 -10.22 4.19 -13.94
CA GLY A 40 -8.86 4.62 -14.25
C GLY A 40 -8.24 5.53 -13.17
N GLU A 41 -8.90 5.65 -12.03
CA GLU A 41 -8.45 6.47 -10.92
C GLU A 41 -7.92 5.55 -9.81
N GLU A 42 -6.67 5.76 -9.40
CA GLU A 42 -6.14 5.15 -8.19
C GLU A 42 -6.79 5.84 -6.97
N PRO A 43 -7.56 5.11 -6.14
CA PRO A 43 -8.16 5.66 -4.94
C PRO A 43 -7.08 6.21 -4.03
N VAL A 44 -7.34 7.38 -3.44
CA VAL A 44 -6.41 8.05 -2.53
C VAL A 44 -5.95 7.14 -1.38
N TYR A 45 -6.83 6.25 -0.90
CA TYR A 45 -6.48 5.30 0.15
C TYR A 45 -5.47 4.22 -0.30
N LEU A 46 -5.44 3.83 -1.57
CA LEU A 46 -4.46 2.86 -2.07
C LEU A 46 -3.04 3.43 -2.05
N LYS A 47 -2.88 4.72 -2.37
CA LYS A 47 -1.57 5.40 -2.26
C LYS A 47 -1.05 5.35 -0.83
N ASN A 48 -1.91 5.61 0.16
CA ASN A 48 -1.54 5.54 1.56
C ASN A 48 -1.27 4.10 2.02
N TYR A 49 -2.05 3.14 1.53
CA TYR A 49 -1.88 1.71 1.81
C TYR A 49 -0.53 1.17 1.29
N ARG A 50 -0.11 1.56 0.08
CA ARG A 50 1.21 1.17 -0.44
C ARG A 50 2.35 1.74 0.40
N LYS A 51 2.29 3.03 0.75
CA LYS A 51 3.30 3.67 1.59
C LYS A 51 3.47 3.00 2.95
N ILE A 52 2.37 2.61 3.61
CA ILE A 52 2.48 1.90 4.89
C ILE A 52 3.04 0.49 4.71
N ASN A 53 2.68 -0.22 3.64
CA ASN A 53 3.27 -1.53 3.34
C ASN A 53 4.76 -1.44 3.07
N ASP A 54 5.23 -0.40 2.36
CA ASP A 54 6.66 -0.19 2.15
C ASP A 54 7.39 -0.02 3.49
N VAL A 55 6.81 0.73 4.43
CA VAL A 55 7.35 0.88 5.79
C VAL A 55 7.35 -0.46 6.54
N LEU A 56 6.29 -1.26 6.44
CA LEU A 56 6.22 -2.56 7.09
C LEU A 56 7.26 -3.53 6.53
N ASN A 57 7.45 -3.55 5.21
CA ASN A 57 8.47 -4.37 4.54
C ASN A 57 9.88 -3.95 5.01
N LEU A 58 10.18 -2.65 5.08
CA LEU A 58 11.45 -2.16 5.62
C LEU A 58 11.71 -2.62 7.06
N LEU A 59 10.68 -2.63 7.90
CA LEU A 59 10.78 -3.11 9.27
C LEU A 59 10.98 -4.63 9.32
N GLU A 60 10.28 -5.37 8.47
CA GLU A 60 10.44 -6.82 8.36
C GLU A 60 11.85 -7.21 7.89
N ASP A 61 12.37 -6.53 6.87
CA ASP A 61 13.74 -6.69 6.36
C ASP A 61 14.80 -6.38 7.43
N ALA A 62 14.51 -5.42 8.32
CA ALA A 62 15.32 -5.11 9.50
C ALA A 62 15.13 -6.11 10.67
N GLY A 63 14.30 -7.14 10.50
CA GLY A 63 14.07 -8.22 11.48
C GLY A 63 12.84 -8.08 12.36
N TYR A 64 12.02 -7.04 12.17
CA TYR A 64 10.82 -6.78 12.97
C TYR A 64 9.56 -7.37 12.30
N LYS A 65 9.38 -8.69 12.43
CA LYS A 65 8.26 -9.44 11.79
C LYS A 65 6.87 -9.12 12.35
N GLN A 66 6.78 -8.50 13.52
CA GLN A 66 5.52 -8.05 14.13
C GLN A 66 5.73 -6.68 14.78
N PRO A 67 5.81 -5.60 13.98
CA PRO A 67 6.02 -4.28 14.53
C PRO A 67 4.88 -3.90 15.48
N PHE A 68 5.22 -3.33 16.64
CA PHE A 68 4.23 -2.75 17.58
C PHE A 68 3.32 -1.70 16.89
N LEU A 69 3.77 -1.15 15.75
CA LEU A 69 2.99 -0.31 14.85
C LEU A 69 1.65 -0.93 14.42
N LEU A 70 1.53 -2.27 14.40
CA LEU A 70 0.30 -2.97 14.02
C LEU A 70 -0.67 -3.22 15.19
N ASP A 71 -0.27 -2.98 16.44
CA ASP A 71 -1.14 -3.21 17.61
C ASP A 71 -2.11 -2.06 17.85
N VAL A 72 -3.16 -1.98 17.03
CA VAL A 72 -4.19 -0.93 17.08
C VAL A 72 -4.76 -0.74 18.49
N ASN A 73 -4.89 -1.80 19.29
CA ASN A 73 -5.42 -1.72 20.65
C ASN A 73 -4.54 -0.92 21.61
N SER A 74 -3.24 -0.85 21.35
CA SER A 74 -2.33 0.01 22.10
C SER A 74 -2.45 1.46 21.66
N TRP A 75 -2.64 1.71 20.35
CA TRP A 75 -2.80 3.06 19.80
C TRP A 75 -4.10 3.74 20.23
N THR A 76 -5.19 2.98 20.44
CA THR A 76 -6.47 3.54 20.93
C THR A 76 -6.39 4.11 22.35
N LYS A 77 -5.37 3.75 23.11
CA LYS A 77 -5.13 4.28 24.46
C LYS A 77 -4.40 5.63 24.45
N LEU A 78 -3.80 6.02 23.31
CA LEU A 78 -3.03 7.24 23.20
C LEU A 78 -3.94 8.45 22.98
N GLY A 79 -3.70 9.51 23.75
CA GLY A 79 -4.36 10.80 23.56
C GLY A 79 -3.68 11.65 22.49
N LYS A 80 -4.25 12.83 22.22
CA LYS A 80 -3.71 13.77 21.22
C LYS A 80 -2.26 14.18 21.51
N LYS A 81 -1.91 14.34 22.79
CA LYS A 81 -0.57 14.74 23.21
C LYS A 81 0.43 13.61 22.94
N GLU A 82 0.10 12.38 23.33
CA GLU A 82 0.98 11.23 23.14
C GLU A 82 1.20 10.95 21.64
N LEU A 83 0.15 11.07 20.82
CA LEU A 83 0.26 10.95 19.36
C LEU A 83 1.14 12.06 18.76
N HIS A 84 1.05 13.29 19.26
CA HIS A 84 1.90 14.40 18.84
C HIS A 84 3.37 14.15 19.22
N ASP A 85 3.63 13.79 20.47
CA ASP A 85 4.97 13.50 20.99
C ASP A 85 5.64 12.36 20.17
N LEU A 86 4.87 11.31 19.84
CA LEU A 86 5.33 10.19 19.04
C LEU A 86 5.64 10.58 17.57
N SER A 87 4.80 11.41 16.96
CA SER A 87 5.05 11.95 15.62
C SER A 87 6.35 12.77 15.57
N HIS A 88 6.55 13.63 16.58
CA HIS A 88 7.79 14.40 16.73
C HIS A 88 9.01 13.50 16.92
N TYR A 89 8.88 12.42 17.69
CA TYR A 89 9.96 11.46 17.88
C TYR A 89 10.37 10.80 16.56
N PHE A 90 9.42 10.31 15.76
CA PHE A 90 9.73 9.72 14.45
C PHE A 90 10.44 10.72 13.53
N TYR A 91 9.92 11.95 13.44
CA TYR A 91 10.55 13.00 12.66
C TYR A 91 11.99 13.26 13.10
N TRP A 92 12.22 13.39 14.40
CA TRP A 92 13.55 13.62 14.96
C TRP A 92 14.52 12.48 14.64
N GLN A 93 14.08 11.22 14.79
CA GLN A 93 14.93 10.05 14.49
C GLN A 93 15.39 10.03 13.03
N VAL A 94 14.47 10.29 12.08
CA VAL A 94 14.81 10.36 10.65
C VAL A 94 15.84 11.47 10.39
N GLN A 95 15.65 12.64 10.99
CA GLN A 95 16.59 13.76 10.86
C GLN A 95 17.98 13.43 11.43
N GLN A 96 18.07 12.67 12.52
CA GLN A 96 19.36 12.24 13.07
C GLN A 96 20.06 11.21 12.19
N ALA A 97 19.31 10.32 11.53
CA ALA A 97 19.88 9.35 10.60
C ALA A 97 20.47 10.04 9.36
N ALA A 98 19.72 10.98 8.76
CA ALA A 98 20.18 11.74 7.58
C ALA A 98 21.51 12.48 7.83
N LYS A 99 21.70 13.03 9.04
CA LYS A 99 22.94 13.71 9.44
C LYS A 99 24.15 12.81 9.60
N LYS A 100 23.99 11.49 9.64
CA LYS A 100 25.11 10.53 9.74
C LYS A 100 25.61 10.06 8.38
N GLU A 101 24.85 10.34 7.32
CA GLU A 101 25.20 9.99 5.94
C GLU A 101 26.02 11.12 5.25
N ASP A 102 26.07 12.31 5.85
CA ASP A 102 26.96 13.45 5.52
C ASP A 102 28.30 13.38 6.27
#